data_AF-A0A0H5E4A7-F1
#
_entry.id   AF-A0A0H5E4A7-F1
#
_cell.length_a   1.000
_cell.length_b   1.000
_cell.length_c   1.000
_cell.angle_alpha   90.00
_cell.angle_beta   90.00
_cell.angle_gamma   90.00
#
_symmetry.space_group_name_H-M   'P 1'
#
loop_
_entity.id
_entity.type
_entity.pdbx_description
1 polymer ?
#
loop_
_entity_poly.entity_id
_entity_poly.type
_entity_poly.pdbx_seq_one_letter_code
_entity_poly.pdbx_strand_id
1 'polypeptide(L)'
;MRFNALLDNVTEAWGKVWKNFPPWKENVFFKRLVAGYSTLFLPSKKQIRSTIVSLERELALSEKEPLLFAETSSASVTESFHDLLAQVKTWVQENDPSDEDMKRSFVSLKRAAIGLTYRLKRRNSLVSLKLCNRLRVRVSEWKKLEKSIESQNLDPSDLMAIQTTSCYPLYVDLMLEEEELFNEWARFSIRDKVDPAVYIEFPKLAQRLIDCNLASRIGRLGSKLKIEFKRRPDGLLQKIVTMPFDGKAVNVLEDDTRVELASNFTLTVGEAFEIFRNKNVRVGDLEYLAEGVTNWNVHKWGRWNPLRQDYDLINISHPKWWLLLPTFEIISRREAEERYEVELKDGQWCAAATATSLTKTLDYENTHAFLELAIPMGDGNYNIVDFGKFATVFPSSFLEAMSMFCHNLHATISFPDENIFYLHRARAYQPFVMNEAQAERMMDLIRKDMVKGMELNFVYQIESDNCAKWVHDLLTQVMGHDQVPEMFKIHLLDTEPTSFVAHIFSMIKLLPVTWQTAVMTFFHLPMGASRTTWIFEKGKRVAKSLTQHEFWESGIVYLPALLLKLKEKGMLGLMNHLKHGFISVMDGARFDFMAREIRCLMDQIGYLPDPHLARRKRLDQLRRRGLLALKS
;
A
#
# COMPACT_ATOMS: atom_id res chain seq x y z
N MET A 1 -9.96 -21.31 -57.76
CA MET A 1 -10.17 -21.23 -59.23
C MET A 1 -11.24 -20.24 -59.71
N ARG A 2 -12.09 -19.63 -58.85
CA ARG A 2 -13.15 -18.68 -59.32
C ARG A 2 -12.80 -17.18 -59.28
N PHE A 3 -11.66 -16.80 -58.70
CA PHE A 3 -11.20 -15.40 -58.68
C PHE A 3 -10.44 -15.01 -59.95
N ASN A 4 -9.62 -15.92 -60.50
CA ASN A 4 -8.88 -15.69 -61.74
C ASN A 4 -9.81 -15.48 -62.93
N ALA A 5 -10.92 -16.22 -63.02
CA ALA A 5 -11.91 -16.01 -64.09
C ALA A 5 -12.63 -14.65 -64.01
N LEU A 6 -12.75 -14.06 -62.82
CA LEU A 6 -13.32 -12.71 -62.64
C LEU A 6 -12.31 -11.64 -63.08
N LEU A 7 -11.04 -11.85 -62.73
CA LEU A 7 -9.92 -11.00 -63.16
C LEU A 7 -9.72 -11.06 -64.68
N ASP A 8 -9.80 -12.23 -65.30
CA ASP A 8 -9.67 -12.38 -66.75
C ASP A 8 -10.81 -11.63 -67.48
N ASN A 9 -12.05 -11.71 -66.97
CA ASN A 9 -13.20 -10.99 -67.52
C ASN A 9 -13.10 -9.46 -67.37
N VAL A 10 -12.55 -8.97 -66.24
CA VAL A 10 -12.32 -7.54 -66.02
C VAL A 10 -11.17 -7.04 -66.90
N THR A 11 -10.10 -7.83 -67.04
CA THR A 11 -8.95 -7.50 -67.88
C THR A 11 -9.34 -7.49 -69.37
N GLU A 12 -10.22 -8.40 -69.81
CA GLU A 12 -10.73 -8.41 -71.18
C GLU A 12 -11.69 -7.23 -71.45
N ALA A 13 -12.55 -6.88 -70.48
CA ALA A 13 -13.42 -5.72 -70.55
C ALA A 13 -12.63 -4.40 -70.61
N TRP A 14 -11.54 -4.31 -69.85
CA TRP A 14 -10.65 -3.13 -69.83
C TRP A 14 -9.71 -3.07 -71.04
N GLY A 15 -9.27 -4.22 -71.57
CA GLY A 15 -8.45 -4.31 -72.78
C GLY A 15 -9.17 -3.81 -74.04
N LYS A 16 -10.51 -3.86 -74.07
CA LYS A 16 -11.32 -3.28 -75.15
C LYS A 16 -11.41 -1.75 -75.09
N VAL A 17 -11.25 -1.15 -73.91
CA VAL A 17 -11.33 0.31 -73.69
C VAL A 17 -10.01 1.02 -74.04
N TRP A 18 -8.87 0.31 -74.05
CA TRP A 18 -7.53 0.92 -74.11
C TRP A 18 -6.70 0.61 -75.37
N LYS A 19 -7.32 0.12 -76.46
CA LYS A 19 -6.62 -0.16 -77.75
C LYS A 19 -5.99 1.06 -78.45
N ASN A 20 -6.17 2.28 -77.92
CA ASN A 20 -5.70 3.51 -78.55
C ASN A 20 -4.50 4.20 -77.87
N PHE A 21 -3.80 3.55 -76.93
CA PHE A 21 -2.60 4.13 -76.30
C PHE A 21 -1.33 3.25 -76.43
N PRO A 22 -0.13 3.83 -76.63
CA PRO A 22 1.12 3.08 -76.85
C PRO A 22 1.63 2.34 -75.60
N PRO A 23 2.63 1.43 -75.72
CA PRO A 23 2.92 0.39 -74.74
C PRO A 23 3.60 0.91 -73.46
N TRP A 24 2.79 1.10 -72.42
CA TRP A 24 3.09 1.24 -70.99
C TRP A 24 4.08 0.24 -70.34
N LYS A 25 4.60 -0.76 -71.07
CA LYS A 25 5.45 -1.83 -70.51
C LYS A 25 6.86 -1.38 -70.09
N GLU A 26 7.27 -0.17 -70.41
CA GLU A 26 8.60 0.36 -70.05
C GLU A 26 8.57 1.47 -68.98
N ASN A 27 7.40 1.79 -68.42
CA ASN A 27 7.34 2.83 -67.39
C ASN A 27 7.87 2.30 -66.04
N VAL A 28 9.08 2.73 -65.67
CA VAL A 28 9.76 2.46 -64.39
C VAL A 28 8.89 2.83 -63.18
N PHE A 29 7.98 3.80 -63.32
CA PHE A 29 7.00 4.14 -62.29
C PHE A 29 6.03 2.99 -61.99
N PHE A 30 5.61 2.23 -63.01
CA PHE A 30 4.68 1.11 -62.85
C PHE A 30 5.37 -0.12 -62.25
N LYS A 31 6.65 -0.36 -62.57
CA LYS A 31 7.45 -1.40 -61.89
C LYS A 31 7.68 -1.06 -60.41
N ARG A 32 7.86 0.23 -60.05
CA ARG A 32 7.85 0.68 -58.65
C ARG A 32 6.48 0.58 -57.99
N LEU A 33 5.40 0.79 -58.74
CA LEU A 33 4.03 0.58 -58.26
C LEU A 33 3.80 -0.91 -57.96
N VAL A 34 4.19 -1.83 -58.86
CA VAL A 34 4.02 -3.27 -58.68
C VAL A 34 4.95 -3.85 -57.59
N ALA A 35 6.19 -3.37 -57.47
CA ALA A 35 7.06 -3.72 -56.34
C ALA A 35 6.57 -3.12 -55.01
N GLY A 36 5.87 -1.98 -55.06
CA GLY A 36 5.06 -1.46 -53.97
C GLY A 36 3.84 -2.35 -53.67
N TYR A 37 3.23 -2.96 -54.69
CA TYR A 37 2.07 -3.85 -54.54
C TYR A 37 2.40 -5.22 -53.94
N SER A 38 3.63 -5.73 -54.08
CA SER A 38 4.09 -6.94 -53.37
C SER A 38 4.47 -6.71 -51.90
N THR A 39 4.36 -5.47 -51.40
CA THR A 39 4.40 -5.15 -49.95
C THR A 39 3.00 -4.87 -49.35
N LEU A 40 1.92 -4.99 -50.15
CA LEU A 40 0.54 -5.13 -49.70
C LEU A 40 0.28 -6.64 -49.52
N PHE A 41 0.13 -7.22 -48.34
CA PHE A 41 -0.77 -6.86 -47.23
C PHE A 41 -0.10 -7.21 -45.89
N LEU A 42 1.03 -6.59 -45.56
CA LEU A 42 1.39 -6.57 -44.14
C LEU A 42 0.37 -5.66 -43.43
N PRO A 43 -0.39 -6.15 -42.45
CA PRO A 43 -1.33 -5.32 -41.73
C PRO A 43 -0.60 -4.10 -41.21
N SER A 44 -1.16 -2.92 -41.42
CA SER A 44 -0.59 -1.69 -40.88
C SER A 44 -0.38 -1.83 -39.37
N LYS A 45 0.63 -1.16 -38.80
CA LYS A 45 0.84 -1.15 -37.33
C LYS A 45 -0.46 -0.86 -36.56
N LYS A 46 -1.32 0.00 -37.12
CA LYS A 46 -2.65 0.32 -36.57
C LYS A 46 -3.60 -0.89 -36.57
N GLN A 47 -3.64 -1.66 -37.66
CA GLN A 47 -4.43 -2.89 -37.74
C GLN A 47 -3.91 -3.95 -36.77
N ILE A 48 -2.59 -4.18 -36.73
CA ILE A 48 -1.94 -5.10 -35.76
C ILE A 48 -2.35 -4.72 -34.33
N ARG A 49 -2.17 -3.45 -33.95
CA ARG A 49 -2.54 -2.95 -32.62
C ARG A 49 -4.03 -3.11 -32.34
N SER A 50 -4.90 -2.79 -33.30
CA SER A 50 -6.35 -2.97 -33.15
C SER A 50 -6.72 -4.43 -32.92
N THR A 51 -6.08 -5.36 -33.62
CA THR A 51 -6.29 -6.81 -33.44
C THR A 51 -5.83 -7.27 -32.07
N ILE A 52 -4.64 -6.86 -31.61
CA ILE A 52 -4.17 -7.17 -30.25
C ILE A 52 -5.19 -6.71 -29.22
N VAL A 53 -5.61 -5.44 -29.28
CA VAL A 53 -6.58 -4.88 -28.33
C VAL A 53 -7.91 -5.64 -28.36
N SER A 54 -8.37 -6.07 -29.54
CA SER A 54 -9.58 -6.87 -29.67
C SER A 54 -9.43 -8.24 -28.99
N LEU A 55 -8.34 -8.95 -29.27
CA LEU A 55 -8.08 -10.28 -28.70
C LEU A 55 -7.86 -10.21 -27.18
N GLU A 56 -7.14 -9.20 -26.69
CA GLU A 56 -6.99 -8.96 -25.26
C GLU A 56 -8.32 -8.70 -24.56
N ARG A 57 -9.23 -7.97 -25.22
CA ARG A 57 -10.57 -7.72 -24.71
C ARG A 57 -11.40 -9.01 -24.67
N GLU A 58 -11.35 -9.83 -25.71
CA GLU A 58 -12.05 -11.13 -25.73
C GLU A 58 -11.52 -12.06 -24.63
N LEU A 59 -10.20 -12.17 -24.47
CA LEU A 59 -9.59 -12.92 -23.38
C LEU A 59 -9.97 -12.37 -22.00
N ALA A 60 -10.05 -11.05 -21.84
CA ALA A 60 -10.50 -10.43 -20.60
C ALA A 60 -11.96 -10.76 -20.26
N LEU A 61 -12.85 -10.74 -21.27
CA LEU A 61 -14.25 -11.13 -21.10
C LEU A 61 -14.36 -12.61 -20.74
N SER A 62 -13.51 -13.45 -21.34
CA SER A 62 -13.44 -14.89 -21.03
C SER A 62 -13.11 -15.16 -19.56
N GLU A 63 -12.43 -14.27 -18.83
CA GLU A 63 -12.18 -14.43 -17.39
C GLU A 63 -13.44 -14.40 -16.55
N LYS A 64 -14.46 -13.66 -16.99
CA LYS A 64 -15.77 -13.58 -16.33
C LYS A 64 -16.67 -14.76 -16.70
N GLU A 65 -16.40 -15.41 -17.83
CA GLU A 65 -17.16 -16.56 -18.27
C GLU A 65 -16.78 -17.84 -17.49
N PRO A 66 -17.79 -18.60 -17.01
CA PRO A 66 -17.54 -19.81 -16.25
C PRO A 66 -16.93 -20.91 -17.11
N LEU A 67 -15.76 -21.42 -16.72
CA LEU A 67 -15.19 -22.61 -17.33
C LEU A 67 -15.81 -23.87 -16.73
N LEU A 68 -16.40 -24.68 -17.60
CA LEU A 68 -17.13 -25.89 -17.23
C LEU A 68 -16.31 -27.14 -17.54
N PHE A 69 -16.20 -28.01 -16.54
CA PHE A 69 -15.48 -29.28 -16.60
C PHE A 69 -16.45 -30.42 -16.34
N ALA A 70 -16.45 -31.43 -17.21
CA ALA A 70 -17.11 -32.70 -16.92
C ALA A 70 -16.30 -33.49 -15.87
N GLU A 71 -16.98 -34.14 -14.92
CA GLU A 71 -16.32 -34.98 -13.91
C GLU A 71 -15.65 -36.21 -14.53
N THR A 72 -16.32 -36.79 -15.53
CA THR A 72 -15.82 -37.83 -16.42
C THR A 72 -15.39 -37.18 -17.74
N SER A 73 -14.21 -37.55 -18.22
CA SER A 73 -13.36 -36.84 -19.20
C SER A 73 -13.90 -36.66 -20.64
N SER A 74 -15.21 -36.62 -20.89
CA SER A 74 -15.77 -36.80 -22.25
C SER A 74 -16.77 -35.75 -22.75
N ALA A 75 -16.83 -34.53 -22.21
CA ALA A 75 -17.61 -33.46 -22.84
C ALA A 75 -16.82 -32.14 -22.87
N SER A 76 -16.44 -31.71 -24.07
CA SER A 76 -15.73 -30.46 -24.37
C SER A 76 -16.70 -29.27 -24.32
N VAL A 77 -17.00 -28.77 -23.12
CA VAL A 77 -17.75 -27.50 -22.93
C VAL A 77 -16.82 -26.27 -23.09
N THR A 78 -15.67 -26.44 -23.74
CA THR A 78 -14.61 -25.42 -23.85
C THR A 78 -14.13 -25.15 -25.28
N GLU A 79 -14.83 -25.66 -26.30
CA GLU A 79 -14.41 -25.54 -27.72
C GLU A 79 -14.18 -24.08 -28.14
N SER A 80 -15.08 -23.17 -27.77
CA SER A 80 -14.92 -21.73 -28.06
C SER A 80 -13.63 -21.13 -27.46
N PHE A 81 -13.24 -21.54 -26.24
CA PHE A 81 -12.01 -21.10 -25.60
C PHE A 81 -10.76 -21.71 -26.25
N HIS A 82 -10.85 -22.95 -26.72
CA HIS A 82 -9.77 -23.59 -27.47
C HIS A 82 -9.55 -22.91 -28.83
N ASP A 83 -10.63 -22.54 -29.52
CA ASP A 83 -10.57 -21.80 -30.79
C ASP A 83 -9.96 -20.41 -30.60
N LEU A 84 -10.41 -19.67 -29.57
CA LEU A 84 -9.82 -18.37 -29.22
C LEU A 84 -8.32 -18.49 -28.93
N LEU A 85 -7.92 -19.49 -28.14
CA LEU A 85 -6.51 -19.73 -27.83
C LEU A 85 -5.69 -20.09 -29.08
N ALA A 86 -6.25 -20.88 -29.99
CA ALA A 86 -5.60 -21.23 -31.25
C ALA A 86 -5.39 -19.98 -32.13
N GLN A 87 -6.42 -19.14 -32.29
CA GLN A 87 -6.34 -17.88 -33.04
C GLN A 87 -5.25 -16.97 -32.49
N VAL A 88 -5.20 -16.79 -31.17
CA VAL A 88 -4.19 -15.94 -30.52
C VAL A 88 -2.78 -16.53 -30.72
N LYS A 89 -2.60 -17.84 -30.58
CA LYS A 89 -1.29 -18.49 -30.78
C LYS A 89 -0.78 -18.35 -32.21
N THR A 90 -1.62 -18.60 -33.21
CA THR A 90 -1.28 -18.42 -34.63
C THR A 90 -0.86 -16.97 -34.87
N TRP A 91 -1.66 -16.02 -34.39
CA TRP A 91 -1.35 -14.60 -34.55
C TRP A 91 -0.02 -14.21 -33.89
N VAL A 92 0.24 -14.70 -32.67
CA VAL A 92 1.49 -14.45 -31.93
C VAL A 92 2.71 -15.05 -32.65
N GLN A 93 2.56 -16.19 -33.33
CA GLN A 93 3.66 -16.81 -34.09
C GLN A 93 3.97 -16.08 -35.40
N GLU A 94 2.94 -15.53 -36.05
CA GLU A 94 3.05 -14.87 -37.35
C GLU A 94 3.51 -13.41 -37.28
N ASN A 95 3.53 -12.81 -36.09
CA ASN A 95 3.83 -11.39 -35.90
C ASN A 95 4.95 -11.20 -34.86
N ASP A 96 6.00 -10.48 -35.24
CA ASP A 96 7.10 -10.07 -34.35
C ASP A 96 7.11 -8.54 -34.19
N PRO A 97 6.74 -8.00 -33.02
CA PRO A 97 6.65 -6.56 -32.82
C PRO A 97 8.04 -5.91 -32.73
N SER A 98 8.34 -5.01 -33.68
CA SER A 98 9.57 -4.22 -33.69
C SER A 98 9.55 -2.95 -32.80
N ASP A 99 8.39 -2.61 -32.24
CA ASP A 99 8.12 -1.36 -31.53
C ASP A 99 7.81 -1.65 -30.06
N GLU A 100 8.35 -0.87 -29.12
CA GLU A 100 8.24 -1.11 -27.68
C GLU A 100 6.78 -1.13 -27.18
N ASP A 101 5.91 -0.24 -27.67
CA ASP A 101 4.50 -0.24 -27.27
C ASP A 101 3.76 -1.49 -27.78
N MET A 102 4.14 -1.96 -28.98
CA MET A 102 3.60 -3.20 -29.52
C MET A 102 4.15 -4.42 -28.79
N LYS A 103 5.42 -4.42 -28.37
CA LYS A 103 6.01 -5.47 -27.54
C LYS A 103 5.28 -5.61 -26.22
N ARG A 104 4.99 -4.51 -25.52
CA ARG A 104 4.20 -4.53 -24.28
C ARG A 104 2.81 -5.12 -24.49
N SER A 105 2.10 -4.66 -25.52
CA SER A 105 0.77 -5.19 -25.87
C SER A 105 0.84 -6.68 -26.22
N PHE A 106 1.91 -7.11 -26.87
CA PHE A 106 2.15 -8.50 -27.24
C PHE A 106 2.46 -9.40 -26.03
N VAL A 107 3.26 -8.92 -25.07
CA VAL A 107 3.53 -9.61 -23.79
C VAL A 107 2.24 -9.75 -22.98
N SER A 108 1.43 -8.70 -22.92
CA SER A 108 0.11 -8.74 -22.27
C SER A 108 -0.84 -9.75 -22.94
N LEU A 109 -0.90 -9.78 -24.27
CA LEU A 109 -1.67 -10.80 -25.02
C LEU A 109 -1.15 -12.23 -24.74
N LYS A 110 0.16 -12.45 -24.79
CA LYS A 110 0.80 -13.74 -24.44
C LYS A 110 0.44 -14.17 -23.02
N ARG A 111 0.54 -13.26 -22.05
CA ARG A 111 0.18 -13.50 -20.65
C ARG A 111 -1.27 -13.94 -20.54
N ALA A 112 -2.20 -13.25 -21.19
CA ALA A 112 -3.62 -13.61 -21.18
C ALA A 112 -3.89 -14.99 -21.82
N ALA A 113 -3.22 -15.30 -22.94
CA ALA A 113 -3.32 -16.62 -23.59
C ALA A 113 -2.76 -17.75 -22.72
N ILE A 114 -1.64 -17.52 -22.02
CA ILE A 114 -1.07 -18.45 -21.06
C ILE A 114 -2.03 -18.65 -19.88
N GLY A 115 -2.61 -17.58 -19.35
CA GLY A 115 -3.62 -17.64 -18.29
C GLY A 115 -4.80 -18.52 -18.69
N LEU A 116 -5.39 -18.28 -19.87
CA LEU A 116 -6.46 -19.13 -20.42
C LEU A 116 -6.03 -20.59 -20.57
N THR A 117 -4.80 -20.84 -21.02
CA THR A 117 -4.26 -22.21 -21.15
C THR A 117 -4.28 -22.95 -19.82
N TYR A 118 -3.94 -22.28 -18.71
CA TYR A 118 -3.97 -22.91 -17.37
C TYR A 118 -5.36 -22.95 -16.77
N ARG A 119 -6.20 -21.94 -17.04
CA ARG A 119 -7.61 -21.97 -16.64
C ARG A 119 -8.34 -23.16 -17.24
N LEU A 120 -8.07 -23.52 -18.49
CA LEU A 120 -8.60 -24.70 -19.18
C LEU A 120 -8.07 -26.04 -18.65
N LYS A 121 -7.06 -26.02 -17.76
CA LYS A 121 -6.56 -27.24 -17.10
C LYS A 121 -7.25 -27.42 -15.75
N ARG A 122 -7.67 -28.66 -15.48
CA ARG A 122 -8.18 -29.06 -14.17
C ARG A 122 -7.07 -29.16 -13.11
N ARG A 123 -5.88 -29.58 -13.51
CA ARG A 123 -4.67 -29.63 -12.67
C ARG A 123 -3.48 -29.08 -13.43
N ASN A 124 -2.65 -28.30 -12.75
CA ASN A 124 -1.40 -27.76 -13.29
C ASN A 124 -0.26 -28.77 -13.14
N SER A 125 0.88 -28.45 -13.75
CA SER A 125 2.05 -29.34 -13.75
C SER A 125 2.57 -29.58 -12.32
N LEU A 126 3.28 -30.70 -12.13
CA LEU A 126 4.06 -30.91 -10.92
C LEU A 126 5.14 -29.83 -10.76
N VAL A 127 5.53 -29.55 -9.52
CA VAL A 127 6.59 -28.60 -9.16
C VAL A 127 7.86 -28.92 -9.94
N SER A 128 8.32 -27.99 -10.77
CA SER A 128 9.60 -28.11 -11.47
C SER A 128 10.73 -27.61 -10.58
N LEU A 129 11.56 -28.52 -10.05
CA LEU A 129 12.70 -28.15 -9.21
C LEU A 129 13.68 -27.19 -9.92
N LYS A 130 13.88 -27.37 -11.23
CA LYS A 130 14.73 -26.49 -12.05
C LYS A 130 14.18 -25.06 -12.08
N LEU A 131 12.88 -24.90 -12.33
CA LEU A 131 12.24 -23.58 -12.37
C LEU A 131 12.17 -22.96 -10.98
N CYS A 132 11.82 -23.74 -9.97
CA CYS A 132 11.80 -23.31 -8.56
C CYS A 132 13.16 -22.74 -8.14
N ASN A 133 14.28 -23.38 -8.49
CA ASN A 133 15.61 -22.86 -8.18
C ASN A 133 15.94 -21.57 -8.94
N ARG A 134 15.58 -21.46 -10.23
CA ARG A 134 15.76 -20.21 -11.01
C ARG A 134 15.00 -19.05 -10.37
N LEU A 135 13.74 -19.29 -9.99
CA LEU A 135 12.88 -18.30 -9.32
C LEU A 135 13.44 -17.90 -7.95
N ARG A 136 13.93 -18.86 -7.15
CA ARG A 136 14.56 -18.55 -5.85
C ARG A 136 15.72 -17.58 -5.99
N VAL A 137 16.60 -17.80 -6.95
CA VAL A 137 17.73 -16.88 -7.22
C VAL A 137 17.20 -15.51 -7.62
N ARG A 138 16.29 -15.46 -8.59
CA ARG A 138 15.74 -14.19 -9.10
C ARG A 138 14.99 -13.38 -8.04
N VAL A 139 14.14 -14.03 -7.24
CA VAL A 139 13.42 -13.36 -6.14
C VAL A 139 14.39 -12.89 -5.06
N SER A 140 15.44 -13.67 -4.75
CA SER A 140 16.46 -13.25 -3.78
C SER A 140 17.21 -12.00 -4.26
N GLU A 141 17.54 -11.91 -5.55
CA GLU A 141 18.13 -10.71 -6.15
C GLU A 141 17.17 -9.53 -6.09
N TRP A 142 15.91 -9.75 -6.44
CA TRP A 142 14.88 -8.72 -6.43
C TRP A 142 14.63 -8.15 -5.03
N LYS A 143 14.49 -9.00 -4.00
CA LYS A 143 14.29 -8.55 -2.62
C LYS A 143 15.44 -7.66 -2.15
N LYS A 144 16.69 -8.00 -2.51
CA LYS A 144 17.90 -7.20 -2.19
C LYS A 144 17.87 -5.79 -2.79
N LEU A 145 17.20 -5.60 -3.92
CA LEU A 145 17.06 -4.32 -4.59
C LEU A 145 15.85 -3.53 -4.09
N GLU A 146 14.81 -4.23 -3.62
CA GLU A 146 13.58 -3.64 -3.15
C GLU A 146 13.74 -3.06 -1.74
N LYS A 147 13.97 -1.74 -1.69
CA LYS A 147 14.24 -0.98 -0.46
C LYS A 147 13.08 -0.99 0.53
N SER A 148 11.87 -1.24 0.06
CA SER A 148 10.64 -1.19 0.85
C SER A 148 10.34 -2.46 1.64
N ILE A 149 10.97 -3.59 1.29
CA ILE A 149 10.70 -4.87 1.96
C ILE A 149 11.49 -4.98 3.27
N GLU A 150 10.77 -5.30 4.34
CA GLU A 150 11.31 -5.45 5.70
C GLU A 150 12.37 -6.56 5.79
N SER A 151 12.08 -7.75 5.27
CA SER A 151 13.03 -8.88 5.23
C SER A 151 13.62 -9.06 3.83
N GLN A 152 14.94 -8.91 3.73
CA GLN A 152 15.68 -9.13 2.48
C GLN A 152 15.91 -10.62 2.17
N ASN A 153 15.62 -11.51 3.13
CA ASN A 153 15.72 -12.95 2.99
C ASN A 153 14.40 -13.57 2.54
N LEU A 154 14.44 -14.75 1.93
CA LEU A 154 13.23 -15.51 1.58
C LEU A 154 12.61 -16.09 2.86
N ASP A 155 11.36 -15.74 3.12
CA ASP A 155 10.56 -16.30 4.21
C ASP A 155 9.76 -17.55 3.73
N PRO A 156 9.10 -18.30 4.64
CA PRO A 156 8.30 -19.46 4.24
C PRO A 156 7.18 -19.14 3.23
N SER A 157 6.57 -17.95 3.31
CA SER A 157 5.54 -17.52 2.36
C SER A 157 6.11 -17.26 0.96
N ASP A 158 7.31 -16.66 0.87
CA ASP A 158 8.02 -16.46 -0.39
C ASP A 158 8.32 -17.80 -1.06
N LEU A 159 8.80 -18.78 -0.29
CA LEU A 159 9.13 -20.11 -0.79
C LEU A 159 7.89 -20.85 -1.30
N MET A 160 6.75 -20.71 -0.61
CA MET A 160 5.47 -21.26 -1.05
C MET A 160 4.97 -20.61 -2.35
N ALA A 161 5.11 -19.29 -2.46
CA ALA A 161 4.76 -18.57 -3.69
C ALA A 161 5.64 -19.02 -4.86
N ILE A 162 6.95 -19.14 -4.66
CA ILE A 162 7.89 -19.63 -5.69
C ILE A 162 7.58 -21.07 -6.12
N GLN A 163 7.29 -21.96 -5.15
CA GLN A 163 6.90 -23.35 -5.44
C GLN A 163 5.61 -23.40 -6.26
N THR A 164 4.60 -22.63 -5.88
CA THR A 164 3.32 -22.53 -6.60
C THR A 164 3.53 -22.03 -8.02
N THR A 165 4.28 -20.93 -8.21
CA THR A 165 4.59 -20.40 -9.54
C THR A 165 5.37 -21.39 -10.42
N SER A 166 6.22 -22.23 -9.83
CA SER A 166 6.98 -23.24 -10.58
C SER A 166 6.13 -24.35 -11.21
N CYS A 167 4.85 -24.47 -10.83
CA CYS A 167 3.86 -25.33 -11.49
C CYS A 167 3.35 -24.77 -12.83
N TYR A 168 3.76 -23.54 -13.20
CA TYR A 168 3.32 -22.82 -14.40
C TYR A 168 4.47 -22.55 -15.38
N PRO A 169 5.09 -23.57 -15.99
CA PRO A 169 6.33 -23.43 -16.77
C PRO A 169 6.25 -22.38 -17.90
N LEU A 170 5.19 -22.39 -18.71
CA LEU A 170 5.01 -21.40 -19.78
C LEU A 170 5.00 -19.96 -19.26
N TYR A 171 4.42 -19.75 -18.07
CA TYR A 171 4.36 -18.43 -17.45
C TYR A 171 5.73 -18.06 -16.86
N VAL A 172 6.40 -18.99 -16.20
CA VAL A 172 7.74 -18.77 -15.64
C VAL A 172 8.75 -18.40 -16.73
N ASP A 173 8.71 -19.09 -17.88
CA ASP A 173 9.62 -18.79 -18.97
C ASP A 173 9.36 -17.38 -19.54
N LEU A 174 8.10 -17.02 -19.81
CA LEU A 174 7.74 -15.65 -20.22
C LEU A 174 8.17 -14.60 -19.19
N MET A 175 7.89 -14.85 -17.91
CA MET A 175 8.20 -13.92 -16.82
C MET A 175 9.71 -13.73 -16.63
N LEU A 176 10.53 -14.76 -16.85
CA LEU A 176 11.98 -14.64 -16.75
C LEU A 176 12.62 -13.96 -17.97
N GLU A 177 11.90 -13.86 -19.09
CA GLU A 177 12.28 -13.09 -20.27
C GLU A 177 11.86 -11.61 -20.14
N GLU A 178 10.74 -11.33 -19.45
CA GLU A 178 10.11 -10.02 -19.37
C GLU A 178 10.22 -9.40 -17.96
N GLU A 179 11.17 -8.47 -17.80
CA GLU A 179 11.49 -7.86 -16.49
C GLU A 179 10.30 -7.11 -15.85
N GLU A 180 9.50 -6.40 -16.66
CA GLU A 180 8.30 -5.71 -16.16
C GLU A 180 7.30 -6.72 -15.56
N LEU A 181 7.06 -7.85 -16.25
CA LEU A 181 6.16 -8.89 -15.79
C LEU A 181 6.66 -9.59 -14.52
N PHE A 182 7.97 -9.85 -14.42
CA PHE A 182 8.57 -10.38 -13.20
C PHE A 182 8.36 -9.44 -12.01
N ASN A 183 8.60 -8.15 -12.20
CA ASN A 183 8.43 -7.14 -11.15
C ASN A 183 6.97 -7.03 -10.68
N GLU A 184 6.00 -7.05 -11.60
CA GLU A 184 4.58 -7.06 -11.24
C GLU A 184 4.19 -8.32 -10.46
N TRP A 185 4.62 -9.50 -10.91
CA TRP A 185 4.37 -10.76 -10.21
C TRP A 185 5.00 -10.78 -8.82
N ALA A 186 6.24 -10.32 -8.69
CA ALA A 186 6.95 -10.26 -7.40
C ALA A 186 6.24 -9.32 -6.43
N ARG A 187 5.77 -8.15 -6.90
CA ARG A 187 4.97 -7.24 -6.07
C ARG A 187 3.67 -7.89 -5.61
N PHE A 188 2.95 -8.55 -6.49
CA PHE A 188 1.66 -9.17 -6.15
C PHE A 188 1.81 -10.41 -5.24
N SER A 189 2.76 -11.29 -5.54
CA SER A 189 2.84 -12.61 -4.91
C SER A 189 3.83 -12.68 -3.75
N ILE A 190 4.94 -11.94 -3.84
CA ILE A 190 6.01 -11.95 -2.82
C ILE A 190 5.76 -10.83 -1.80
N ARG A 191 5.68 -9.58 -2.26
CA ARG A 191 5.46 -8.43 -1.37
C ARG A 191 4.05 -8.39 -0.80
N ASP A 192 3.04 -8.49 -1.67
CA ASP A 192 1.63 -8.41 -1.27
C ASP A 192 1.07 -9.78 -0.88
N LYS A 193 1.88 -10.85 -0.88
CA LYS A 193 1.52 -12.19 -0.36
C LYS A 193 0.19 -12.76 -0.88
N VAL A 194 -0.21 -12.41 -2.10
CA VAL A 194 -1.42 -12.95 -2.74
C VAL A 194 -1.07 -14.24 -3.49
N ASP A 195 -2.01 -15.19 -3.56
CA ASP A 195 -1.81 -16.46 -4.27
C ASP A 195 -1.34 -16.25 -5.72
N PRO A 196 -0.13 -16.76 -6.09
CA PRO A 196 0.39 -16.65 -7.45
C PRO A 196 -0.54 -17.26 -8.51
N ALA A 197 -1.31 -18.28 -8.16
CA ALA A 197 -2.21 -18.95 -9.10
C ALA A 197 -3.25 -17.97 -9.66
N VAL A 198 -3.76 -17.05 -8.83
CA VAL A 198 -4.72 -16.03 -9.28
C VAL A 198 -4.05 -15.05 -10.24
N TYR A 199 -2.80 -14.64 -9.97
CA TYR A 199 -2.05 -13.74 -10.84
C TYR A 199 -1.82 -14.30 -12.24
N ILE A 200 -1.54 -15.61 -12.30
CA ILE A 200 -1.17 -16.33 -13.51
C ILE A 200 -2.41 -16.71 -14.31
N GLU A 201 -3.43 -17.28 -13.64
CA GLU A 201 -4.62 -17.79 -14.31
C GLU A 201 -5.63 -16.69 -14.64
N PHE A 202 -5.78 -15.68 -13.78
CA PHE A 202 -6.76 -14.59 -13.92
C PHE A 202 -6.08 -13.21 -13.93
N PRO A 203 -5.25 -12.91 -14.95
CA PRO A 203 -4.46 -11.68 -14.98
C PRO A 203 -5.30 -10.40 -14.95
N LYS A 204 -6.52 -10.37 -15.52
CA LYS A 204 -7.39 -9.19 -15.43
C LYS A 204 -7.98 -9.01 -14.04
N LEU A 205 -8.38 -10.10 -13.37
CA LEU A 205 -8.77 -10.01 -11.96
C LEU A 205 -7.60 -9.52 -11.09
N ALA A 206 -6.39 -10.04 -11.31
CA ALA A 206 -5.20 -9.63 -10.55
C ALA A 206 -4.90 -8.13 -10.72
N GLN A 207 -4.96 -7.61 -11.95
CA GLN A 207 -4.82 -6.17 -12.21
C GLN A 207 -5.91 -5.37 -11.48
N ARG A 208 -7.16 -5.83 -11.53
CA ARG A 208 -8.26 -5.18 -10.83
C ARG A 208 -8.05 -5.14 -9.31
N LEU A 209 -7.53 -6.21 -8.71
CA LEU A 209 -7.20 -6.24 -7.28
C LEU A 209 -6.11 -5.24 -6.91
N ILE A 210 -5.13 -5.02 -7.80
CA ILE A 210 -4.10 -3.99 -7.64
C ILE A 210 -4.74 -2.60 -7.75
N ASP A 211 -5.49 -2.33 -8.82
CA ASP A 211 -6.13 -1.04 -9.07
C ASP A 211 -7.13 -0.64 -7.98
N CYS A 212 -7.72 -1.62 -7.31
CA CYS A 212 -8.65 -1.42 -6.21
C CYS A 212 -7.96 -1.42 -4.84
N ASN A 213 -6.62 -1.44 -4.76
CA ASN A 213 -5.88 -1.52 -3.50
C ASN A 213 -6.25 -2.73 -2.62
N LEU A 214 -6.78 -3.81 -3.20
CA LEU A 214 -7.22 -5.00 -2.47
C LEU A 214 -6.10 -6.02 -2.31
N ALA A 215 -5.12 -6.06 -3.23
CA ALA A 215 -4.04 -7.05 -3.20
C ALA A 215 -3.30 -7.07 -1.85
N SER A 216 -2.83 -5.91 -1.37
CA SER A 216 -2.09 -5.83 -0.12
C SER A 216 -2.96 -6.04 1.13
N ARG A 217 -4.26 -5.71 1.06
CA ARG A 217 -5.26 -6.02 2.11
C ARG A 217 -5.47 -7.52 2.28
N ILE A 218 -5.67 -8.21 1.16
CA ILE A 218 -5.79 -9.66 1.09
C ILE A 218 -4.51 -10.33 1.60
N GLY A 219 -3.36 -9.81 1.16
CA GLY A 219 -2.03 -10.23 1.60
C GLY A 219 -1.80 -10.15 3.09
N ARG A 220 -2.10 -8.99 3.68
CA ARG A 220 -1.88 -8.69 5.10
C ARG A 220 -2.56 -9.72 6.02
N LEU A 221 -3.73 -10.22 5.62
CA LEU A 221 -4.53 -11.15 6.42
C LEU A 221 -4.44 -12.62 5.95
N GLY A 222 -3.39 -12.96 5.20
CA GLY A 222 -3.08 -14.36 4.85
C GLY A 222 -3.94 -14.95 3.74
N SER A 223 -4.04 -14.25 2.60
CA SER A 223 -4.68 -14.65 1.33
C SER A 223 -5.81 -15.67 1.44
N LYS A 224 -7.02 -15.18 1.71
CA LYS A 224 -8.26 -15.98 1.64
C LYS A 224 -8.87 -16.02 0.23
N LEU A 225 -8.19 -15.42 -0.75
CA LEU A 225 -8.54 -15.46 -2.16
C LEU A 225 -8.12 -16.81 -2.73
N LYS A 226 -9.06 -17.56 -3.29
CA LYS A 226 -8.83 -18.95 -3.73
C LYS A 226 -9.43 -19.23 -5.09
N ILE A 227 -8.80 -20.12 -5.84
CA ILE A 227 -9.40 -20.75 -7.02
C ILE A 227 -10.09 -22.03 -6.57
N GLU A 228 -11.39 -22.15 -6.84
CA GLU A 228 -12.21 -23.29 -6.40
C GLU A 228 -12.98 -23.92 -7.56
N PHE A 229 -13.37 -25.19 -7.42
CA PHE A 229 -14.28 -25.87 -8.33
C PHE A 229 -15.64 -26.04 -7.67
N LYS A 230 -16.65 -25.33 -8.17
CA LYS A 230 -18.03 -25.38 -7.68
C LYS A 230 -18.86 -26.33 -8.53
N ARG A 231 -19.55 -27.28 -7.91
CA ARG A 231 -20.47 -28.18 -8.62
C ARG A 231 -21.77 -27.47 -8.97
N ARG A 232 -22.19 -27.56 -10.23
CA ARG A 232 -23.47 -27.05 -10.73
C ARG A 232 -24.59 -28.09 -10.57
N PRO A 233 -25.87 -27.68 -10.64
CA PRO A 233 -27.01 -28.61 -10.60
C PRO A 233 -27.02 -29.64 -11.72
N ASP A 234 -26.44 -29.29 -12.88
CA ASP A 234 -26.28 -30.16 -14.05
C ASP A 234 -25.12 -31.19 -13.90
N GLY A 235 -24.42 -31.18 -12.76
CA GLY A 235 -23.30 -32.08 -12.46
C GLY A 235 -21.94 -31.60 -13.01
N LEU A 236 -21.88 -30.50 -13.76
CA LEU A 236 -20.62 -29.93 -14.23
C LEU A 236 -19.89 -29.19 -13.11
N LEU A 237 -18.56 -29.19 -13.16
CA LEU A 237 -17.72 -28.39 -12.27
C LEU A 237 -17.41 -27.04 -12.93
N GLN A 238 -17.60 -25.97 -12.19
CA GLN A 238 -17.27 -24.60 -12.58
C GLN A 238 -16.01 -24.15 -11.84
N LYS A 239 -14.97 -23.71 -12.56
CA LYS A 239 -13.79 -23.08 -11.95
C LYS A 239 -14.07 -21.61 -11.66
N ILE A 240 -13.98 -21.20 -10.40
CA ILE A 240 -14.30 -19.84 -9.93
C ILE A 240 -13.17 -19.29 -9.06
N VAL A 241 -13.17 -17.97 -8.84
CA VAL A 241 -12.30 -17.33 -7.84
C VAL A 241 -13.17 -16.79 -6.74
N THR A 242 -12.90 -17.19 -5.50
CA THR A 242 -13.70 -16.79 -4.33
C THR A 242 -12.92 -15.90 -3.39
N MET A 243 -13.60 -14.88 -2.86
CA MET A 243 -13.11 -14.02 -1.77
C MET A 243 -14.18 -13.95 -0.67
N PRO A 244 -13.80 -13.86 0.61
CA PRO A 244 -14.78 -13.74 1.68
C PRO A 244 -15.44 -12.34 1.73
N PHE A 245 -16.75 -12.32 1.96
CA PHE A 245 -17.59 -11.15 2.25
C PHE A 245 -18.40 -11.47 3.51
N ASP A 246 -18.14 -10.79 4.63
CA ASP A 246 -18.63 -11.15 5.97
C ASP A 246 -18.55 -12.67 6.25
N GLY A 247 -17.37 -13.25 5.97
CA GLY A 247 -17.05 -14.65 6.20
C GLY A 247 -17.58 -15.62 5.14
N LYS A 248 -18.45 -15.19 4.23
CA LYS A 248 -19.04 -16.03 3.17
C LYS A 248 -18.18 -16.00 1.91
N ALA A 249 -17.87 -17.16 1.34
CA ALA A 249 -17.15 -17.25 0.08
C ALA A 249 -18.03 -16.77 -1.10
N VAL A 250 -17.61 -15.71 -1.79
CA VAL A 250 -18.32 -15.11 -2.93
C VAL A 250 -17.47 -15.22 -4.19
N ASN A 251 -18.07 -15.61 -5.32
CA ASN A 251 -17.40 -15.60 -6.62
C ASN A 251 -17.14 -14.16 -7.08
N VAL A 252 -15.88 -13.76 -7.16
CA VAL A 252 -15.49 -12.38 -7.53
C VAL A 252 -15.32 -12.16 -9.04
N LEU A 253 -15.55 -13.19 -9.86
CA LEU A 253 -15.55 -13.06 -11.32
C LEU A 253 -16.87 -12.51 -11.86
N GLU A 254 -17.95 -12.61 -11.09
CA GLU A 254 -19.31 -12.24 -11.49
C GLU A 254 -19.70 -10.89 -10.85
N ASP A 255 -19.47 -9.79 -11.58
CA ASP A 255 -19.66 -8.41 -11.07
C ASP A 255 -21.07 -8.12 -10.55
N ASP A 256 -22.09 -8.66 -11.20
CA ASP A 256 -23.50 -8.41 -10.85
C ASP A 256 -23.98 -9.26 -9.66
N THR A 257 -23.13 -10.14 -9.12
CA THR A 257 -23.46 -10.93 -7.93
C THR A 257 -23.75 -10.00 -6.78
N ARG A 258 -24.99 -10.05 -6.27
CA ARG A 258 -25.38 -9.32 -5.08
C ARG A 258 -24.93 -10.05 -3.83
N VAL A 259 -24.30 -9.29 -2.94
CA VAL A 259 -23.88 -9.73 -1.62
C VAL A 259 -24.63 -8.92 -0.58
N GLU A 260 -25.08 -9.59 0.48
CA GLU A 260 -25.70 -8.96 1.63
C GLU A 260 -24.72 -9.05 2.81
N LEU A 261 -24.24 -7.88 3.24
CA LEU A 261 -23.37 -7.68 4.38
C LEU A 261 -24.21 -7.32 5.62
N ALA A 262 -23.55 -7.24 6.77
CA ALA A 262 -24.13 -6.84 8.04
C ALA A 262 -24.92 -5.52 7.94
N SER A 263 -25.93 -5.36 8.81
CA SER A 263 -26.91 -4.26 8.75
C SER A 263 -27.73 -4.22 7.45
N ASN A 264 -27.92 -5.37 6.78
CA ASN A 264 -28.64 -5.54 5.51
C ASN A 264 -28.06 -4.68 4.37
N PHE A 265 -26.76 -4.39 4.42
CA PHE A 265 -26.10 -3.60 3.37
C PHE A 265 -25.87 -4.47 2.15
N THR A 266 -26.69 -4.24 1.12
CA THR A 266 -26.61 -4.99 -0.14
C THR A 266 -25.90 -4.17 -1.21
N LEU A 267 -24.98 -4.81 -1.90
CA LEU A 267 -24.25 -4.25 -3.03
C LEU A 267 -23.84 -5.37 -3.99
N THR A 268 -23.43 -5.02 -5.19
CA THR A 268 -22.81 -5.96 -6.12
C THR A 268 -21.31 -6.12 -5.84
N VAL A 269 -20.71 -7.22 -6.30
CA VAL A 269 -19.25 -7.37 -6.31
C VAL A 269 -18.60 -6.20 -7.06
N GLY A 270 -19.17 -5.79 -8.20
CA GLY A 270 -18.74 -4.63 -8.97
C GLY A 270 -18.64 -3.35 -8.13
N GLU A 271 -19.69 -3.04 -7.38
CA GLU A 271 -19.76 -1.87 -6.49
C GLU A 271 -18.73 -1.95 -5.36
N ALA A 272 -18.50 -3.15 -4.80
CA ALA A 272 -17.50 -3.33 -3.75
C ALA A 272 -16.09 -2.96 -4.25
N PHE A 273 -15.68 -3.48 -5.41
CA PHE A 273 -14.39 -3.13 -6.01
C PHE A 273 -14.25 -1.62 -6.28
N GLU A 274 -15.32 -0.97 -6.74
CA GLU A 274 -15.31 0.47 -6.99
C GLU A 274 -15.18 1.30 -5.70
N ILE A 275 -15.79 0.86 -4.59
CA ILE A 275 -15.57 1.49 -3.28
C ILE A 275 -14.10 1.41 -2.88
N PHE A 276 -13.46 0.25 -3.02
CA PHE A 276 -12.05 0.07 -2.69
C PHE A 276 -11.10 0.84 -3.64
N ARG A 277 -11.41 0.92 -4.93
CA ARG A 277 -10.68 1.76 -5.90
C ARG A 277 -10.63 3.23 -5.45
N ASN A 278 -11.73 3.73 -4.89
CA ASN A 278 -11.84 5.12 -4.47
C ASN A 278 -11.27 5.41 -3.07
N LYS A 279 -10.63 4.44 -2.40
CA LYS A 279 -10.06 4.64 -1.05
C LYS A 279 -8.95 5.70 -0.96
N ASN A 280 -8.33 6.04 -2.09
CA ASN A 280 -7.34 7.11 -2.17
C ASN A 280 -7.94 8.53 -2.12
N VAL A 281 -9.25 8.69 -2.35
CA VAL A 281 -9.93 9.99 -2.38
C VAL A 281 -11.06 10.11 -1.34
N ARG A 282 -11.54 9.00 -0.77
CA ARG A 282 -12.55 8.95 0.28
C ARG A 282 -12.44 7.65 1.09
N VAL A 283 -12.94 7.64 2.32
CA VAL A 283 -12.87 6.47 3.22
C VAL A 283 -13.67 5.26 2.70
N GLY A 284 -14.91 5.51 2.27
CA GLY A 284 -15.88 4.46 1.92
C GLY A 284 -16.48 3.76 3.15
N ASP A 285 -17.49 2.92 2.91
CA ASP A 285 -18.21 2.15 3.94
C ASP A 285 -17.82 0.66 3.96
N LEU A 286 -16.73 0.31 3.27
CA LEU A 286 -16.18 -1.04 3.26
C LEU A 286 -14.74 -1.05 3.75
N GLU A 287 -14.38 -2.15 4.42
CA GLU A 287 -12.99 -2.51 4.69
C GLU A 287 -12.77 -4.02 4.57
N TYR A 288 -11.52 -4.41 4.32
CA TYR A 288 -11.09 -5.81 4.31
C TYR A 288 -10.49 -6.22 5.67
N LEU A 289 -11.24 -7.02 6.43
CA LEU A 289 -10.90 -7.46 7.79
C LEU A 289 -10.76 -8.99 7.85
N ALA A 290 -10.69 -9.59 9.06
CA ALA A 290 -10.53 -11.04 9.20
C ALA A 290 -11.60 -11.84 8.45
N GLU A 291 -12.81 -11.30 8.34
CA GLU A 291 -13.94 -11.91 7.63
C GLU A 291 -14.00 -11.57 6.14
N GLY A 292 -12.98 -10.91 5.58
CA GLY A 292 -12.94 -10.46 4.19
C GLY A 292 -13.51 -9.06 4.02
N VAL A 293 -14.25 -8.82 2.94
CA VAL A 293 -14.94 -7.54 2.71
C VAL A 293 -16.10 -7.39 3.69
N THR A 294 -16.08 -6.32 4.48
CA THR A 294 -17.04 -6.05 5.55
C THR A 294 -17.67 -4.67 5.41
N ASN A 295 -18.93 -4.53 5.82
CA ASN A 295 -19.62 -3.24 5.96
C ASN A 295 -19.08 -2.51 7.19
N TRP A 296 -17.95 -1.82 7.04
CA TRP A 296 -17.27 -1.13 8.12
C TRP A 296 -16.65 0.17 7.62
N ASN A 297 -17.04 1.28 8.24
CA ASN A 297 -16.44 2.58 7.97
C ASN A 297 -15.37 2.90 9.03
N VAL A 298 -14.11 2.95 8.60
CA VAL A 298 -12.96 3.07 9.51
C VAL A 298 -12.89 4.40 10.27
N HIS A 299 -13.53 5.48 9.78
CA HIS A 299 -13.56 6.79 10.43
C HIS A 299 -14.82 7.02 11.29
N LYS A 300 -15.87 6.20 11.09
CA LYS A 300 -17.11 6.25 11.85
C LYS A 300 -17.19 5.18 12.93
N TRP A 301 -16.39 4.11 12.83
CA TRP A 301 -16.38 2.97 13.74
C TRP A 301 -17.76 2.31 13.86
N GLY A 302 -18.40 2.12 12.70
CA GLY A 302 -19.73 1.56 12.61
C GLY A 302 -20.02 1.01 11.23
N ARG A 303 -21.15 0.31 11.15
CA ARG A 303 -21.66 -0.28 9.92
C ARG A 303 -22.69 0.64 9.29
N TRP A 304 -22.66 0.85 7.99
CA TRP A 304 -23.69 1.66 7.34
C TRP A 304 -25.03 0.91 7.33
N ASN A 305 -26.09 1.57 7.78
CA ASN A 305 -27.44 1.01 7.78
C ASN A 305 -28.31 1.74 6.73
N PRO A 306 -28.60 1.11 5.58
CA PRO A 306 -29.32 1.77 4.51
C PRO A 306 -30.78 2.10 4.87
N LEU A 307 -31.38 1.37 5.81
CA LEU A 307 -32.76 1.63 6.26
C LEU A 307 -32.84 2.87 7.16
N ARG A 308 -31.82 3.09 8.00
CA ARG A 308 -31.73 4.25 8.90
C ARG A 308 -31.05 5.46 8.25
N GLN A 309 -30.35 5.25 7.13
CA GLN A 309 -29.45 6.23 6.51
C GLN A 309 -28.44 6.80 7.52
N ASP A 310 -27.95 5.93 8.40
CA ASP A 310 -27.02 6.28 9.47
C ASP A 310 -26.11 5.09 9.79
N TYR A 311 -25.09 5.33 10.61
CA TYR A 311 -24.17 4.29 11.05
C TYR A 311 -24.67 3.60 12.32
N ASP A 312 -24.67 2.27 12.32
CA ASP A 312 -24.75 1.46 13.52
C ASP A 312 -23.37 1.49 14.21
N LEU A 313 -23.15 2.53 15.01
CA LEU A 313 -21.90 2.77 15.75
C LEU A 313 -21.70 1.73 16.85
N ILE A 314 -20.45 1.36 17.11
CA ILE A 314 -20.13 0.59 18.32
C ILE A 314 -20.48 1.39 19.58
N ASN A 315 -20.89 0.70 20.64
CA ASN A 315 -21.11 1.34 21.93
C ASN A 315 -19.78 1.66 22.62
N ILE A 316 -19.21 2.81 22.32
CA ILE A 316 -17.97 3.29 22.94
C ILE A 316 -18.09 3.54 24.45
N SER A 317 -19.30 3.59 25.02
CA SER A 317 -19.49 3.73 26.47
C SER A 317 -19.33 2.41 27.22
N HIS A 318 -19.23 1.28 26.51
CA HIS A 318 -18.97 -0.02 27.12
C HIS A 318 -17.55 -0.03 27.76
N PRO A 319 -17.36 -0.57 28.99
CA PRO A 319 -16.05 -0.55 29.66
C PRO A 319 -14.92 -1.19 28.86
N LYS A 320 -15.25 -2.25 28.11
CA LYS A 320 -14.35 -2.93 27.17
C LYS A 320 -14.81 -2.75 25.73
N TRP A 321 -15.07 -1.50 25.32
CA TRP A 321 -15.64 -1.16 24.00
C TRP A 321 -14.84 -1.73 22.83
N TRP A 322 -13.53 -1.92 23.00
CA TRP A 322 -12.65 -2.47 21.97
C TRP A 322 -12.96 -3.92 21.60
N LEU A 323 -13.64 -4.66 22.48
CA LEU A 323 -14.14 -6.00 22.16
C LEU A 323 -15.34 -5.99 21.20
N LEU A 324 -15.92 -4.80 20.96
CA LEU A 324 -17.00 -4.61 19.99
C LEU A 324 -16.48 -4.25 18.58
N LEU A 325 -15.17 -4.00 18.45
CA LEU A 325 -14.54 -3.79 17.15
C LEU A 325 -14.56 -5.10 16.35
N PRO A 326 -14.77 -5.05 15.03
CA PRO A 326 -14.61 -6.23 14.20
C PRO A 326 -13.17 -6.73 14.27
N THR A 327 -13.00 -8.05 14.24
CA THR A 327 -11.67 -8.67 14.28
C THR A 327 -10.88 -8.29 13.04
N PHE A 328 -9.73 -7.65 13.25
CA PHE A 328 -8.79 -7.35 12.18
C PHE A 328 -7.86 -8.55 11.93
N GLU A 329 -7.09 -8.94 12.94
CA GLU A 329 -6.11 -10.03 12.85
C GLU A 329 -5.97 -10.71 14.22
N ILE A 330 -5.88 -12.04 14.25
CA ILE A 330 -5.54 -12.82 15.45
C ILE A 330 -4.22 -13.53 15.17
N ILE A 331 -3.26 -13.38 16.07
CA ILE A 331 -1.96 -14.04 16.00
C ILE A 331 -1.66 -14.80 17.27
N SER A 332 -0.84 -15.85 17.18
CA SER A 332 -0.34 -16.55 18.35
C SER A 332 0.61 -15.68 19.17
N ARG A 333 0.80 -15.99 20.46
CA ARG A 333 1.83 -15.34 21.29
C ARG A 333 3.20 -15.34 20.61
N ARG A 334 3.61 -16.46 20.02
CA ARG A 334 4.92 -16.57 19.35
C ARG A 334 5.04 -15.57 18.20
N GLU A 335 4.00 -15.45 17.37
CA GLU A 335 3.98 -14.48 16.28
C GLU A 335 3.99 -13.03 16.79
N ALA A 336 3.34 -12.75 17.93
CA ALA A 336 3.39 -11.43 18.57
C ALA A 336 4.81 -11.12 19.08
N GLU A 337 5.46 -12.06 19.76
CA GLU A 337 6.83 -11.91 20.27
C GLU A 337 7.83 -11.72 19.12
N GLU A 338 7.69 -12.47 18.03
CA GLU A 338 8.49 -12.31 16.82
C GLU A 338 8.24 -10.96 16.13
N ARG A 339 6.98 -10.52 16.01
CA ARG A 339 6.59 -9.26 15.35
C ARG A 339 7.08 -8.03 16.09
N TYR A 340 6.95 -8.03 17.41
CA TYR A 340 7.28 -6.88 18.25
C TYR A 340 8.68 -6.98 18.87
N GLU A 341 9.42 -8.06 18.63
CA GLU A 341 10.77 -8.28 19.16
C GLU A 341 10.81 -8.15 20.70
N VAL A 342 9.79 -8.68 21.40
CA VAL A 342 9.64 -8.58 22.86
C VAL A 342 9.02 -9.85 23.44
N GLU A 343 9.41 -10.24 24.65
CA GLU A 343 8.80 -11.37 25.37
C GLU A 343 7.48 -10.95 26.02
N LEU A 344 6.44 -11.78 25.90
CA LEU A 344 5.11 -11.50 26.44
C LEU A 344 4.67 -12.59 27.41
N LYS A 345 4.41 -12.20 28.67
CA LYS A 345 3.82 -13.11 29.67
C LYS A 345 2.31 -13.18 29.49
N ASP A 346 1.74 -14.25 30.05
CA ASP A 346 0.28 -14.46 30.03
C ASP A 346 -0.47 -13.23 30.57
N GLY A 347 -1.45 -12.76 29.81
CA GLY A 347 -2.27 -11.60 30.15
C GLY A 347 -1.61 -10.23 29.96
N GLN A 348 -0.32 -10.16 29.57
CA GLN A 348 0.31 -8.89 29.23
C GLN A 348 -0.12 -8.43 27.85
N TRP A 349 -0.30 -7.11 27.71
CA TRP A 349 -0.54 -6.44 26.45
C TRP A 349 0.77 -5.91 25.88
N CYS A 350 0.81 -5.69 24.56
CA CYS A 350 1.87 -4.93 23.92
C CYS A 350 1.25 -3.76 23.15
N ALA A 351 1.71 -2.54 23.38
CA ALA A 351 1.46 -1.40 22.49
C ALA A 351 2.75 -1.11 21.71
N ALA A 352 2.66 -0.99 20.39
CA ALA A 352 3.77 -0.63 19.54
C ALA A 352 3.50 0.73 18.89
N ALA A 353 4.41 1.68 19.11
CA ALA A 353 4.51 2.83 18.22
C ALA A 353 5.00 2.32 16.87
N THR A 354 4.16 2.41 15.85
CA THR A 354 4.44 1.91 14.52
C THR A 354 4.65 3.09 13.58
N ALA A 355 5.70 3.05 12.77
CA ALA A 355 5.91 4.00 11.70
C ALA A 355 6.11 3.27 10.37
N THR A 356 5.58 3.86 9.31
CA THR A 356 5.76 3.39 7.93
C THR A 356 6.32 4.51 7.08
N SER A 357 7.16 4.16 6.10
CA SER A 357 7.69 5.10 5.11
C SER A 357 7.92 4.41 3.77
N LEU A 358 7.63 5.14 2.69
CA LEU A 358 7.99 4.69 1.34
C LEU A 358 9.49 4.83 1.06
N THR A 359 10.16 5.79 1.70
CA THR A 359 11.57 6.10 1.49
C THR A 359 12.40 5.87 2.75
N LYS A 360 13.72 5.76 2.60
CA LYS A 360 14.68 5.65 3.72
C LYS A 360 15.23 7.02 4.19
N THR A 361 14.75 8.10 3.57
CA THR A 361 15.12 9.47 3.92
C THR A 361 14.23 9.99 5.04
N LEU A 362 14.64 11.06 5.70
CA LEU A 362 13.81 11.79 6.65
C LEU A 362 12.80 12.71 5.93
N ASP A 363 12.17 12.20 4.88
CA ASP A 363 11.11 12.91 4.15
C ASP A 363 9.84 12.91 5.00
N TYR A 364 9.06 13.98 4.96
CA TYR A 364 7.75 14.04 5.62
C TYR A 364 6.64 13.45 4.73
N GLU A 365 6.86 13.40 3.41
CA GLU A 365 5.91 12.81 2.47
C GLU A 365 5.92 11.28 2.53
N ASN A 366 4.76 10.66 2.29
CA ASN A 366 4.61 9.20 2.23
C ASN A 366 5.08 8.46 3.51
N THR A 367 5.01 9.14 4.64
CA THR A 367 5.25 8.56 5.97
C THR A 367 3.99 8.62 6.81
N HIS A 368 3.84 7.67 7.74
CA HIS A 368 2.72 7.66 8.67
C HIS A 368 3.11 6.94 9.96
N ALA A 369 2.55 7.38 11.08
CA ALA A 369 2.69 6.71 12.37
C ALA A 369 1.32 6.35 12.95
N PHE A 370 1.25 5.22 13.61
CA PHE A 370 0.03 4.72 14.23
C PHE A 370 0.37 3.83 15.42
N LEU A 371 -0.64 3.50 16.22
CA LEU A 371 -0.49 2.63 17.37
C LEU A 371 -1.04 1.25 17.00
N GLU A 372 -0.23 0.20 17.15
CA GLU A 372 -0.68 -1.19 17.02
C GLU A 372 -0.69 -1.82 18.42
N LEU A 373 -1.78 -2.48 18.80
CA LEU A 373 -1.95 -3.11 20.11
C LEU A 373 -2.17 -4.61 19.94
N ALA A 374 -1.42 -5.41 20.68
CA ALA A 374 -1.67 -6.83 20.87
C ALA A 374 -2.41 -7.04 22.18
N ILE A 375 -3.66 -7.49 22.08
CA ILE A 375 -4.58 -7.71 23.20
C ILE A 375 -4.68 -9.21 23.49
N PRO A 376 -4.28 -9.72 24.67
CA PRO A 376 -4.35 -11.13 25.00
C PRO A 376 -5.80 -11.62 25.08
N MET A 377 -6.08 -12.78 24.49
CA MET A 377 -7.41 -13.40 24.46
C MET A 377 -7.62 -14.48 25.54
N GLY A 378 -6.56 -14.88 26.25
CA GLY A 378 -6.59 -15.89 27.31
C GLY A 378 -6.39 -17.34 26.86
N ASP A 379 -6.32 -17.58 25.55
CA ASP A 379 -6.12 -18.89 24.91
C ASP A 379 -4.73 -19.05 24.28
N GLY A 380 -3.79 -18.15 24.62
CA GLY A 380 -2.46 -18.08 24.00
C GLY A 380 -2.41 -17.28 22.69
N ASN A 381 -3.54 -16.73 22.24
CA ASN A 381 -3.62 -15.82 21.10
C ASN A 381 -3.78 -14.36 21.53
N TYR A 382 -3.50 -13.49 20.56
CA TYR A 382 -3.58 -12.05 20.66
C TYR A 382 -4.45 -11.49 19.53
N ASN A 383 -5.42 -10.67 19.88
CA ASN A 383 -6.16 -9.86 18.92
C ASN A 383 -5.36 -8.59 18.63
N ILE A 384 -5.09 -8.31 17.36
CA ILE A 384 -4.38 -7.12 16.92
C ILE A 384 -5.39 -6.04 16.57
N VAL A 385 -5.24 -4.88 17.19
CA VAL A 385 -6.01 -3.68 16.86
C VAL A 385 -5.08 -2.50 16.64
N ASP A 386 -5.35 -1.72 15.62
CA ASP A 386 -4.51 -0.60 15.23
C ASP A 386 -5.30 0.70 15.04
N PHE A 387 -4.76 1.79 15.58
CA PHE A 387 -5.40 3.09 15.58
C PHE A 387 -4.46 4.15 15.05
N GLY A 388 -4.96 4.97 14.13
CA GLY A 388 -4.24 6.12 13.62
C GLY A 388 -5.04 7.40 13.67
N LYS A 389 -4.36 8.52 13.81
CA LYS A 389 -4.97 9.85 13.70
C LYS A 389 -4.91 10.32 12.25
N PHE A 390 -6.06 10.64 11.68
CA PHE A 390 -6.21 11.10 10.29
C PHE A 390 -6.92 12.44 10.20
N ALA A 391 -6.64 13.19 9.14
CA ALA A 391 -7.53 14.26 8.70
C ALA A 391 -8.85 13.67 8.20
N THR A 392 -9.96 14.38 8.43
CA THR A 392 -11.29 14.01 7.95
C THR A 392 -11.52 14.31 6.46
N VAL A 393 -10.59 15.05 5.84
CA VAL A 393 -10.65 15.48 4.44
C VAL A 393 -9.41 14.97 3.71
N PHE A 394 -9.60 14.53 2.46
CA PHE A 394 -8.54 14.09 1.56
C PHE A 394 -8.31 15.15 0.48
N PRO A 395 -7.06 15.44 0.08
CA PRO A 395 -6.82 16.37 -1.01
C PRO A 395 -7.18 15.70 -2.34
N SER A 396 -7.92 16.40 -3.19
CA SER A 396 -8.26 15.95 -4.54
C SER A 396 -7.29 16.48 -5.60
N SER A 397 -6.46 17.46 -5.25
CA SER A 397 -5.49 18.08 -6.16
C SER A 397 -4.18 18.44 -5.45
N PHE A 398 -3.12 18.69 -6.23
CA PHE A 398 -1.81 19.14 -5.71
C PHE A 398 -1.91 20.44 -4.90
N LEU A 399 -2.73 21.40 -5.35
CA LEU A 399 -2.93 22.68 -4.64
C LEU A 399 -3.66 22.47 -3.30
N GLU A 400 -4.61 21.54 -3.25
CA GLU A 400 -5.27 21.15 -2.00
C GLU A 400 -4.30 20.43 -1.06
N ALA A 401 -3.45 19.54 -1.57
CA ALA A 401 -2.42 18.87 -0.77
C ALA A 401 -1.45 19.88 -0.15
N MET A 402 -0.96 20.85 -0.94
CA MET A 402 -0.13 21.95 -0.43
C MET A 402 -0.86 22.81 0.60
N SER A 403 -2.14 23.12 0.37
CA SER A 403 -2.95 23.88 1.33
C SER A 403 -3.17 23.10 2.63
N MET A 404 -3.40 21.78 2.56
CA MET A 404 -3.58 20.92 3.73
C MET A 404 -2.31 20.81 4.58
N PHE A 405 -1.13 20.90 3.96
CA PHE A 405 0.14 20.95 4.69
C PHE A 405 0.19 22.12 5.67
N CYS A 406 -0.30 23.29 5.24
CA CYS A 406 -0.24 24.51 6.04
C CYS A 406 -1.50 24.80 6.86
N HIS A 407 -2.59 24.05 6.70
CA HIS A 407 -3.90 24.33 7.31
C HIS A 407 -4.24 23.29 8.41
N ASN A 408 -4.87 23.74 9.51
CA ASN A 408 -5.39 22.84 10.57
C ASN A 408 -6.70 22.17 10.16
N LEU A 409 -6.79 20.85 10.11
CA LEU A 409 -8.01 20.14 9.73
C LEU A 409 -8.72 19.55 10.95
N HIS A 410 -9.98 19.17 10.79
CA HIS A 410 -10.62 18.28 11.76
C HIS A 410 -10.02 16.88 11.64
N ALA A 411 -9.72 16.27 12.78
CA ALA A 411 -9.16 14.94 12.88
C ALA A 411 -10.21 13.90 13.26
N THR A 412 -9.90 12.65 12.96
CA THR A 412 -10.56 11.48 13.53
C THR A 412 -9.51 10.42 13.86
N ILE A 413 -9.92 9.39 14.60
CA ILE A 413 -9.15 8.16 14.77
C ILE A 413 -9.67 7.14 13.74
N SER A 414 -8.81 6.44 13.03
CA SER A 414 -9.22 5.33 12.17
C SER A 414 -9.03 4.00 12.87
N PHE A 415 -9.88 3.03 12.54
CA PHE A 415 -9.67 1.61 12.85
C PHE A 415 -10.22 0.74 11.71
N PRO A 416 -9.40 -0.16 11.12
CA PRO A 416 -7.94 -0.16 11.23
C PRO A 416 -7.34 1.12 10.62
N ASP A 417 -6.07 1.37 10.91
CA ASP A 417 -5.24 2.33 10.20
C ASP A 417 -4.98 1.88 8.77
N GLU A 418 -5.31 2.72 7.79
CA GLU A 418 -5.15 2.38 6.37
C GLU A 418 -3.70 2.01 5.95
N ASN A 419 -2.68 2.49 6.68
CA ASN A 419 -1.28 2.20 6.40
C ASN A 419 -0.85 0.81 6.87
N ILE A 420 -1.65 0.11 7.67
CA ILE A 420 -1.37 -1.28 8.03
C ILE A 420 -1.34 -2.19 6.79
N PHE A 421 -2.09 -1.81 5.75
CA PHE A 421 -2.18 -2.50 4.47
C PHE A 421 -1.08 -2.14 3.48
N TYR A 422 -0.25 -1.12 3.75
CA TYR A 422 0.81 -0.71 2.82
C TYR A 422 2.07 -1.56 3.01
N LEU A 423 2.02 -2.80 2.53
CA LEU A 423 3.13 -3.76 2.55
C LEU A 423 4.33 -3.34 1.67
N HIS A 424 4.15 -2.31 0.85
CA HIS A 424 5.19 -1.69 0.04
C HIS A 424 5.90 -0.54 0.74
N ARG A 425 5.67 -0.35 2.05
CA ARG A 425 6.38 0.63 2.86
C ARG A 425 7.26 -0.10 3.86
N ALA A 426 8.45 0.44 4.09
CA ALA A 426 9.27 0.02 5.20
C ALA A 426 8.52 0.31 6.51
N ARG A 427 8.73 -0.53 7.52
CA ARG A 427 8.04 -0.44 8.81
C ARG A 427 9.00 -0.55 9.98
N ALA A 428 8.74 0.19 11.04
CA ALA A 428 9.42 0.07 12.31
C ALA A 428 8.42 0.03 13.46
N TYR A 429 8.72 -0.77 14.47
CA TYR A 429 7.95 -0.90 15.71
C TYR A 429 8.86 -0.50 16.87
N GLN A 430 8.31 0.28 17.81
CA GLN A 430 8.87 0.44 19.15
C GLN A 430 7.85 -0.12 20.15
N PRO A 431 8.07 -1.32 20.70
CA PRO A 431 7.14 -1.99 21.58
C PRO A 431 7.19 -1.46 23.02
N PHE A 432 6.06 -1.56 23.71
CA PHE A 432 5.85 -1.25 25.11
C PHE A 432 4.96 -2.32 25.74
N VAL A 433 5.53 -3.16 26.61
CA VAL A 433 4.77 -4.16 27.35
C VAL A 433 3.99 -3.48 28.47
N MET A 434 2.70 -3.78 28.56
CA MET A 434 1.78 -3.16 29.50
C MET A 434 1.10 -4.20 30.38
N ASN A 435 0.86 -3.81 31.64
CA ASN A 435 -0.12 -4.50 32.48
C ASN A 435 -1.55 -4.08 32.11
N GLU A 436 -2.54 -4.79 32.67
CA GLU A 436 -3.96 -4.53 32.40
C GLU A 436 -4.38 -3.08 32.71
N ALA A 437 -3.95 -2.51 33.83
CA ALA A 437 -4.31 -1.15 34.21
C ALA A 437 -3.77 -0.08 33.23
N GLN A 438 -2.53 -0.26 32.74
CA GLN A 438 -1.94 0.59 31.71
C GLN A 438 -2.70 0.44 30.38
N ALA A 439 -3.00 -0.79 29.99
CA ALA A 439 -3.75 -1.08 28.78
C ALA A 439 -5.16 -0.47 28.79
N GLU A 440 -5.92 -0.66 29.88
CA GLU A 440 -7.25 -0.07 30.04
C GLU A 440 -7.19 1.47 30.01
N ARG A 441 -6.19 2.06 30.66
CA ARG A 441 -5.96 3.51 30.58
C ARG A 441 -5.68 3.98 29.15
N MET A 442 -4.92 3.21 28.38
CA MET A 442 -4.67 3.52 26.96
C MET A 442 -5.96 3.49 26.15
N MET A 443 -6.77 2.45 26.32
CA MET A 443 -8.05 2.33 25.61
C MET A 443 -9.06 3.41 26.01
N ASP A 444 -9.04 3.90 27.26
CA ASP A 444 -9.84 5.05 27.67
C ASP A 444 -9.39 6.37 27.02
N LEU A 445 -8.07 6.58 26.84
CA LEU A 445 -7.56 7.75 26.13
C LEU A 445 -7.93 7.71 24.65
N ILE A 446 -7.79 6.56 23.99
CA ILE A 446 -8.20 6.37 22.59
C ILE A 446 -9.70 6.65 22.44
N ARG A 447 -10.53 6.10 23.33
CA ARG A 447 -11.98 6.34 23.39
C ARG A 447 -12.31 7.83 23.49
N LYS A 448 -11.61 8.58 24.35
CA LYS A 448 -11.80 10.03 24.50
C LYS A 448 -11.47 10.77 23.21
N ASP A 449 -10.41 10.38 22.51
CA ASP A 449 -10.04 11.01 21.24
C ASP A 449 -11.00 10.64 20.09
N MET A 450 -11.54 9.41 20.08
CA MET A 450 -12.65 9.03 19.20
C MET A 450 -13.89 9.92 19.43
N VAL A 451 -14.29 10.15 20.69
CA VAL A 451 -15.39 11.08 21.01
C VAL A 451 -15.11 12.48 20.48
N LYS A 452 -13.91 13.02 20.70
CA LYS A 452 -13.53 14.33 20.14
C LYS A 452 -13.63 14.34 18.61
N GLY A 453 -13.24 13.25 17.93
CA GLY A 453 -13.36 13.11 16.48
C GLY A 453 -14.81 13.22 16.00
N MET A 454 -15.75 12.54 16.66
CA MET A 454 -17.19 12.62 16.32
C MET A 454 -17.76 14.03 16.51
N GLU A 455 -17.31 14.72 17.56
CA GLU A 455 -17.74 16.08 17.89
C GLU A 455 -17.04 17.15 17.02
N LEU A 456 -16.20 16.75 16.06
CA LEU A 456 -15.32 17.64 15.29
C LEU A 456 -14.43 18.52 16.19
N ASN A 457 -14.14 18.03 17.39
CA ASN A 457 -13.38 18.69 18.44
C ASN A 457 -11.93 18.18 18.53
N PHE A 458 -11.44 17.61 17.44
CA PHE A 458 -10.09 17.09 17.33
C PHE A 458 -9.40 17.72 16.13
N VAL A 459 -8.15 18.16 16.29
CA VAL A 459 -7.40 18.89 15.25
C VAL A 459 -6.34 17.98 14.65
N TYR A 460 -6.07 18.12 13.36
CA TYR A 460 -4.95 17.52 12.66
C TYR A 460 -4.13 18.63 12.00
N GLN A 461 -2.82 18.66 12.21
CA GLN A 461 -1.92 19.49 11.41
C GLN A 461 -0.62 18.74 11.16
N ILE A 462 -0.21 18.68 9.89
CA ILE A 462 0.87 17.79 9.42
C ILE A 462 2.20 18.02 10.14
N GLU A 463 2.56 19.25 10.46
CA GLU A 463 3.87 19.58 11.06
C GLU A 463 3.87 19.50 12.59
N SER A 464 2.71 19.70 13.23
CA SER A 464 2.66 20.09 14.63
C SER A 464 1.65 19.32 15.49
N ASP A 465 0.55 18.83 14.91
CA ASP A 465 -0.45 18.01 15.60
C ASP A 465 -0.91 16.83 14.74
N ASN A 466 0.05 15.97 14.42
CA ASN A 466 -0.10 14.87 13.46
C ASN A 466 -0.19 13.49 14.13
N CYS A 467 -0.14 12.44 13.30
CA CYS A 467 -0.22 11.05 13.72
C CYS A 467 0.94 10.60 14.62
N ALA A 468 2.18 11.02 14.35
CA ALA A 468 3.35 10.69 15.18
C ALA A 468 3.30 11.36 16.55
N LYS A 469 2.87 12.63 16.61
CA LYS A 469 2.67 13.33 17.89
C LYS A 469 1.63 12.62 18.74
N TRP A 470 0.49 12.27 18.13
CA TRP A 470 -0.59 11.58 18.83
C TRP A 470 -0.13 10.26 19.47
N VAL A 471 0.59 9.41 18.72
CA VAL A 471 1.17 8.16 19.24
C VAL A 471 2.13 8.43 20.40
N HIS A 472 3.05 9.37 20.25
CA HIS A 472 4.03 9.71 21.29
C HIS A 472 3.37 10.22 22.57
N ASP A 473 2.42 11.14 22.44
CA ASP A 473 1.72 11.74 23.58
C ASP A 473 0.85 10.71 24.31
N LEU A 474 0.18 9.83 23.58
CA LEU A 474 -0.64 8.76 24.16
C LEU A 474 0.21 7.79 24.99
N LEU A 475 1.31 7.30 24.41
CA LEU A 475 2.25 6.43 25.09
C LEU A 475 2.86 7.10 26.32
N THR A 476 3.25 8.38 26.18
CA THR A 476 3.85 9.15 27.28
C THR A 476 2.86 9.34 28.43
N GLN A 477 1.57 9.56 28.14
CA GLN A 477 0.54 9.67 29.16
C GLN A 477 0.33 8.35 29.94
N VAL A 478 0.50 7.20 29.28
CA VAL A 478 0.28 5.87 29.90
C VAL A 478 1.53 5.35 30.60
N MET A 479 2.68 5.37 29.92
CA MET A 479 3.95 4.80 30.39
C MET A 479 4.77 5.79 31.22
N GLY A 480 4.53 7.09 31.05
CA GLY A 480 5.31 8.17 31.65
C GLY A 480 6.44 8.67 30.76
N HIS A 481 6.79 9.95 30.91
CA HIS A 481 7.83 10.62 30.13
C HIS A 481 9.18 9.90 30.16
N ASP A 482 9.54 9.30 31.30
CA ASP A 482 10.84 8.65 31.45
C ASP A 482 10.91 7.34 30.67
N GLN A 483 9.78 6.66 30.43
CA GLN A 483 9.74 5.36 29.77
C GLN A 483 9.63 5.47 28.24
N VAL A 484 9.09 6.56 27.72
CA VAL A 484 8.94 6.76 26.28
C VAL A 484 10.18 7.49 25.74
N PRO A 485 10.97 6.87 24.85
CA PRO A 485 12.04 7.57 24.16
C PRO A 485 11.49 8.60 23.18
N GLU A 486 12.35 9.54 22.80
CA GLU A 486 12.04 10.56 21.80
C GLU A 486 12.10 9.92 20.39
N MET A 487 11.00 9.32 19.96
CA MET A 487 10.95 8.49 18.73
C MET A 487 10.74 9.28 17.43
N PHE A 488 10.10 10.45 17.53
CA PHE A 488 9.61 11.19 16.36
C PHE A 488 10.05 12.66 16.33
N LYS A 489 10.57 13.21 17.43
CA LYS A 489 10.91 14.62 17.50
C LYS A 489 12.18 14.92 16.71
N ILE A 490 12.07 15.81 15.75
CA ILE A 490 13.18 16.32 14.94
C ILE A 490 12.96 17.81 14.67
N HIS A 491 14.02 18.57 14.46
CA HIS A 491 13.88 19.94 13.97
C HIS A 491 13.41 19.91 12.51
N LEU A 492 12.47 20.77 12.09
CA LEU A 492 11.90 20.72 10.74
C LEU A 492 12.97 20.86 9.66
N LEU A 493 13.95 21.74 9.86
CA LEU A 493 15.03 21.87 8.90
C LEU A 493 15.92 20.63 8.84
N ASP A 494 15.94 19.75 9.84
CA ASP A 494 16.72 18.50 9.76
C ASP A 494 15.99 17.39 9.00
N THR A 495 14.77 17.65 8.53
CA THR A 495 14.09 16.78 7.57
C THR A 495 14.77 16.84 6.20
N GLU A 496 14.55 15.79 5.42
CA GLU A 496 15.12 15.56 4.09
C GLU A 496 14.01 15.48 3.04
N PRO A 497 13.24 16.57 2.82
CA PRO A 497 12.19 16.56 1.82
C PRO A 497 12.79 16.40 0.43
N THR A 498 12.00 15.85 -0.48
CA THR A 498 12.36 15.73 -1.88
C THR A 498 11.83 16.93 -2.70
N SER A 499 12.23 17.03 -3.97
CA SER A 499 11.64 18.00 -4.93
C SER A 499 11.91 19.49 -4.63
N PHE A 500 10.98 20.39 -4.99
CA PHE A 500 11.12 21.84 -4.84
C PHE A 500 11.25 22.28 -3.37
N VAL A 501 10.61 21.56 -2.45
CA VAL A 501 10.68 21.87 -1.01
C VAL A 501 12.11 21.69 -0.48
N ALA A 502 12.86 20.72 -1.00
CA ALA A 502 14.29 20.56 -0.70
C ALA A 502 15.11 21.82 -1.00
N HIS A 503 14.78 22.52 -2.09
CA HIS A 503 15.46 23.74 -2.49
C HIS A 503 15.12 24.90 -1.54
N ILE A 504 13.85 25.03 -1.15
CA ILE A 504 13.43 26.02 -0.14
C ILE A 504 14.17 25.77 1.18
N PHE A 505 14.18 24.53 1.65
CA PHE A 505 14.83 24.17 2.92
C PHE A 505 16.33 24.44 2.85
N SER A 506 16.98 24.13 1.73
CA SER A 506 18.40 24.43 1.51
C SER A 506 18.69 25.93 1.56
N MET A 507 17.85 26.77 0.93
CA MET A 507 18.00 28.23 1.00
C MET A 507 17.81 28.76 2.42
N ILE A 508 16.81 28.26 3.16
CA ILE A 508 16.56 28.67 4.54
C ILE A 508 17.73 28.26 5.43
N LYS A 509 18.29 27.07 5.26
CA LYS A 509 19.47 26.59 6.02
C LYS A 509 20.70 27.47 5.86
N LEU A 510 20.84 28.20 4.74
CA LEU A 510 21.94 29.16 4.54
C LEU A 510 21.79 30.44 5.35
N LEU A 511 20.59 30.73 5.87
CA LEU A 511 20.33 31.90 6.71
C LEU A 511 20.83 31.67 8.14
N PRO A 512 21.21 32.73 8.88
CA PRO A 512 21.50 32.60 10.31
C PRO A 512 20.30 32.02 11.05
N VAL A 513 20.53 31.15 12.05
CA VAL A 513 19.49 30.42 12.79
C VAL A 513 18.35 31.32 13.28
N THR A 514 18.66 32.56 13.69
CA THR A 514 17.66 33.53 14.16
C THR A 514 16.65 33.99 13.10
N TRP A 515 16.97 33.84 11.82
CA TRP A 515 16.12 34.24 10.69
C TRP A 515 15.34 33.07 10.09
N GLN A 516 15.79 31.84 10.32
CA GLN A 516 15.23 30.64 9.69
C GLN A 516 13.74 30.50 9.96
N THR A 517 13.32 30.61 11.23
CA THR A 517 11.91 30.55 11.62
C THR A 517 11.07 31.62 10.94
N ALA A 518 11.50 32.89 10.97
CA ALA A 518 10.71 33.99 10.42
C ALA A 518 10.48 33.83 8.91
N VAL A 519 11.53 33.41 8.18
CA VAL A 519 11.44 33.14 6.75
C VAL A 519 10.56 31.91 6.46
N MET A 520 10.68 30.87 7.27
CA MET A 520 9.82 29.70 7.16
C MET A 520 8.35 30.05 7.38
N THR A 521 8.02 30.82 8.41
CA THR A 521 6.65 31.31 8.67
C THR A 521 6.13 32.13 7.48
N PHE A 522 6.96 33.00 6.91
CA PHE A 522 6.60 33.80 5.74
C PHE A 522 6.16 32.93 4.55
N PHE A 523 6.85 31.81 4.28
CA PHE A 523 6.45 30.88 3.22
C PHE A 523 5.13 30.15 3.54
N HIS A 524 4.83 29.86 4.80
CA HIS A 524 3.60 29.13 5.20
C HIS A 524 2.34 30.00 5.20
N LEU A 525 2.47 31.32 5.40
CA LEU A 525 1.34 32.26 5.40
C LEU A 525 0.50 32.23 4.10
N PRO A 526 1.07 32.41 2.89
CA PRO A 526 0.30 32.38 1.65
C PRO A 526 -0.30 31.00 1.36
N MET A 527 0.27 29.94 1.94
CA MET A 527 -0.22 28.56 1.81
C MET A 527 -1.36 28.21 2.77
N GLY A 528 -1.74 29.13 3.66
CA GLY A 528 -2.92 28.98 4.51
C GLY A 528 -2.65 28.78 6.00
N ALA A 529 -1.44 29.04 6.49
CA ALA A 529 -1.10 28.91 7.92
C ALA A 529 -1.98 29.74 8.86
N SER A 530 -2.56 30.84 8.37
CA SER A 530 -3.47 31.70 9.12
C SER A 530 -4.92 31.20 9.16
N ARG A 531 -5.26 30.21 8.32
CA ARG A 531 -6.61 29.63 8.31
C ARG A 531 -6.88 28.94 9.65
N THR A 532 -8.08 29.17 10.16
CA THR A 532 -8.48 28.72 11.49
C THR A 532 -9.43 27.54 11.41
N THR A 533 -9.27 26.64 12.37
CA THR A 533 -10.23 25.58 12.65
C THR A 533 -10.77 25.77 14.05
N TRP A 534 -12.08 25.69 14.18
CA TRP A 534 -12.79 25.96 15.42
C TRP A 534 -13.02 24.67 16.19
N ILE A 535 -12.62 24.67 17.45
CA ILE A 535 -12.84 23.55 18.39
C ILE A 535 -13.38 24.09 19.73
N PHE A 536 -13.81 23.20 20.61
CA PHE A 536 -14.27 23.50 21.97
C PHE A 536 -13.27 22.99 23.02
N GLU A 537 -12.60 23.91 23.70
CA GLU A 537 -11.71 23.60 24.83
C GLU A 537 -12.32 24.12 26.13
N LYS A 538 -12.53 23.23 27.11
CA LYS A 538 -13.12 23.58 28.42
C LYS A 538 -14.45 24.35 28.29
N GLY A 539 -15.30 23.94 27.35
CA GLY A 539 -16.59 24.57 27.07
C GLY A 539 -16.53 25.90 26.32
N LYS A 540 -15.34 26.38 25.92
CA LYS A 540 -15.16 27.61 25.13
C LYS A 540 -14.76 27.28 23.71
N ARG A 541 -15.36 27.99 22.75
CA ARG A 541 -14.98 27.90 21.34
C ARG A 541 -13.64 28.61 21.14
N VAL A 542 -12.65 27.88 20.63
CA VAL A 542 -11.27 28.33 20.40
C VAL A 542 -10.93 28.16 18.93
N ALA A 543 -10.33 29.19 18.33
CA ALA A 543 -9.75 29.11 17.00
C ALA A 543 -8.31 28.57 17.10
N LYS A 544 -7.98 27.55 16.31
CA LYS A 544 -6.63 27.03 16.16
C LYS A 544 -6.12 27.34 14.76
N SER A 545 -4.93 27.90 14.64
CA SER A 545 -4.20 28.05 13.38
C SER A 545 -2.74 27.62 13.55
N LEU A 546 -2.08 27.28 12.44
CA LEU A 546 -0.66 26.96 12.46
C LEU A 546 0.17 28.17 12.91
N THR A 547 -0.22 29.40 12.55
CA THR A 547 0.47 30.64 12.98
C THR A 547 0.53 30.85 14.49
N GLN A 548 -0.32 30.18 15.27
CA GLN A 548 -0.37 30.28 16.73
C GLN A 548 0.29 29.08 17.42
N HIS A 549 0.86 28.14 16.66
CA HIS A 549 1.43 26.92 17.22
C HIS A 549 2.81 27.17 17.83
N GLU A 550 3.11 26.47 18.94
CA GLU A 550 4.44 26.43 19.60
C GLU A 550 5.57 25.92 18.69
N PHE A 551 5.20 25.38 17.53
CA PHE A 551 6.12 24.92 16.51
C PHE A 551 7.03 26.06 16.04
N TRP A 552 6.52 27.29 15.93
CA TRP A 552 7.34 28.44 15.53
C TRP A 552 8.37 28.85 16.59
N GLU A 553 8.17 28.50 17.86
CA GLU A 553 9.14 28.81 18.92
C GLU A 553 10.27 27.78 18.97
N SER A 554 9.96 26.50 18.72
CA SER A 554 10.88 25.38 18.89
C SER A 554 11.50 24.89 17.59
N GLY A 555 10.81 25.05 16.46
CA GLY A 555 11.14 24.41 15.18
C GLY A 555 10.98 22.89 15.19
N ILE A 556 10.45 22.30 16.27
CA ILE A 556 10.34 20.85 16.44
C ILE A 556 9.05 20.34 15.82
N VAL A 557 9.17 19.27 15.03
CA VAL A 557 8.07 18.53 14.41
C VAL A 557 8.13 17.06 14.82
N TYR A 558 7.04 16.34 14.60
CA TYR A 558 6.97 14.90 14.84
C TYR A 558 6.97 14.16 13.51
N LEU A 559 8.08 13.51 13.18
CA LEU A 559 8.28 12.84 11.89
C LEU A 559 8.26 11.31 12.05
N PRO A 560 7.29 10.60 11.45
CA PRO A 560 7.26 9.12 11.48
C PRO A 560 8.55 8.45 10.97
N ALA A 561 9.15 8.96 9.89
CA ALA A 561 10.38 8.40 9.31
C ALA A 561 11.58 8.37 10.26
N LEU A 562 11.59 9.21 11.31
CA LEU A 562 12.66 9.19 12.31
C LEU A 562 12.71 7.85 13.04
N LEU A 563 11.56 7.24 13.36
CA LEU A 563 11.53 5.95 14.06
C LEU A 563 12.18 4.84 13.22
N LEU A 564 11.95 4.82 11.90
CA LEU A 564 12.64 3.91 10.99
C LEU A 564 14.15 4.14 11.02
N LYS A 565 14.58 5.41 10.94
CA LYS A 565 16.00 5.76 10.97
C LYS A 565 16.68 5.33 12.26
N LEU A 566 16.00 5.48 13.39
CA LEU A 566 16.48 5.04 14.70
C LEU A 566 16.54 3.51 14.79
N LYS A 567 15.56 2.78 14.23
CA LYS A 567 15.58 1.30 14.13
C LYS A 567 16.76 0.82 13.29
N GLU A 568 16.94 1.39 12.09
CA GLU A 568 18.04 1.03 11.18
C GLU A 568 19.43 1.24 11.81
N LYS A 569 19.58 2.29 12.64
CA LYS A 569 20.82 2.58 13.37
C LYS A 569 21.01 1.75 14.65
N GLY A 570 20.07 0.86 15.00
CA GLY A 570 20.10 0.10 16.25
C GLY A 570 19.96 0.95 17.50
N MET A 571 19.49 2.20 17.37
CA MET A 571 19.45 3.16 18.48
C MET A 571 18.30 2.91 19.45
N LEU A 572 17.20 2.31 18.98
CA LEU A 572 16.03 2.04 19.82
C LEU A 572 16.35 1.13 21.01
N GLY A 573 17.07 0.03 20.76
CA GLY A 573 17.52 -0.88 21.83
C GLY A 573 18.50 -0.20 22.79
N LEU A 574 19.40 0.64 22.26
CA LEU A 574 20.38 1.39 23.05
C LEU A 574 19.71 2.42 23.97
N MET A 575 18.70 3.14 23.48
CA MET A 575 17.94 4.13 24.27
C MET A 575 17.21 3.46 25.44
N ASN A 576 16.67 2.26 25.24
CA ASN A 576 16.02 1.49 26.30
C ASN A 576 17.04 0.97 27.33
N HIS A 577 18.20 0.48 26.87
CA HIS A 577 19.26 0.00 27.76
C HIS A 577 19.94 1.13 28.55
N LEU A 578 20.17 2.30 27.96
CA LEU A 578 20.77 3.43 28.69
C LEU A 578 19.85 3.93 29.80
N LYS A 579 18.54 3.97 29.59
CA LYS A 579 17.58 4.41 30.62
C LYS A 579 17.50 3.44 31.81
N HIS A 580 17.57 2.13 31.56
CA HIS A 580 17.52 1.12 32.64
C HIS A 580 18.91 0.80 33.24
N GLY A 581 19.98 0.92 32.47
CA GLY A 581 21.36 0.59 32.86
C GLY A 581 22.09 1.68 33.63
N PHE A 582 21.60 2.93 33.64
CA PHE A 582 22.17 4.00 34.46
C PHE A 582 22.00 3.79 35.98
N ILE A 583 21.22 2.78 36.40
CA ILE A 583 20.95 2.49 37.81
C ILE A 583 21.73 1.27 38.33
N SER A 584 22.39 0.47 37.49
CA SER A 584 23.19 -0.67 37.98
C SER A 584 24.48 -0.91 37.21
N VAL A 585 25.60 -0.64 37.89
CA VAL A 585 26.92 -1.28 37.74
C VAL A 585 27.54 -1.26 36.32
N MET A 586 28.31 -0.21 36.01
CA MET A 586 29.38 -0.29 35.02
C MET A 586 30.64 0.47 35.51
N ASP A 587 31.79 -0.17 35.32
CA ASP A 587 33.12 0.36 35.61
C ASP A 587 33.44 1.58 34.73
N GLY A 588 34.02 2.63 35.31
CA GLY A 588 34.00 3.99 34.77
C GLY A 588 34.63 4.17 33.37
N ALA A 589 35.59 3.33 32.99
CA ALA A 589 36.27 3.44 31.70
C ALA A 589 35.41 2.97 30.51
N ARG A 590 34.57 1.94 30.68
CA ARG A 590 33.63 1.49 29.63
C ARG A 590 32.47 2.47 29.45
N PHE A 591 32.09 3.13 30.54
CA PHE A 591 31.08 4.19 30.54
C PHE A 591 31.52 5.39 29.70
N ASP A 592 32.74 5.89 29.89
CA ASP A 592 33.25 7.06 29.15
C ASP A 592 33.39 6.78 27.65
N PHE A 593 33.77 5.56 27.27
CA PHE A 593 33.85 5.15 25.87
C PHE A 593 32.47 5.09 25.20
N MET A 594 31.50 4.39 25.81
CA MET A 594 30.13 4.34 25.29
C MET A 594 29.48 5.72 25.27
N ALA A 595 29.65 6.53 26.33
CA ALA A 595 29.10 7.88 26.38
C ALA A 595 29.68 8.80 25.29
N ARG A 596 30.96 8.62 24.90
CA ARG A 596 31.56 9.33 23.76
C ARG A 596 31.02 8.84 22.42
N GLU A 597 30.93 7.53 22.21
CA GLU A 597 30.35 6.94 20.99
C GLU A 597 28.90 7.38 20.81
N ILE A 598 28.08 7.29 21.86
CA ILE A 598 26.68 7.75 21.88
C ILE A 598 26.59 9.24 21.62
N ARG A 599 27.43 10.06 22.27
CA ARG A 599 27.44 11.51 22.05
C ARG A 599 27.82 11.85 20.61
N CYS A 600 28.83 11.19 20.06
CA CYS A 600 29.25 11.36 18.67
C CYS A 600 28.13 10.97 17.70
N LEU A 601 27.44 9.85 17.97
CA LEU A 601 26.30 9.40 17.16
C LEU A 601 25.10 10.36 17.26
N MET A 602 24.82 10.86 18.47
CA MET A 602 23.74 11.82 18.73
C MET A 602 24.05 13.19 18.11
N ASP A 603 25.31 13.63 18.10
CA ASP A 603 25.77 14.82 17.37
C ASP A 603 25.64 14.63 15.85
N GLN A 604 25.98 13.45 15.32
CA GLN A 604 25.86 13.13 13.89
C GLN A 604 24.42 13.08 13.36
N ILE A 605 23.42 12.95 14.23
CA ILE A 605 22.00 12.93 13.86
C ILE A 605 21.23 14.17 14.34
N GLY A 606 21.93 15.20 14.81
CA GLY A 606 21.33 16.47 15.22
C GLY A 606 20.54 16.41 16.54
N TYR A 607 20.77 15.40 17.37
CA TYR A 607 19.94 15.14 18.55
C TYR A 607 20.35 15.90 19.80
N LEU A 608 21.61 16.32 19.88
CA LEU A 608 22.09 17.10 21.01
C LEU A 608 21.77 18.58 20.76
N PRO A 609 21.11 19.26 21.72
CA PRO A 609 20.90 20.70 21.59
C PRO A 609 22.25 21.37 21.47
N ASP A 610 22.37 22.31 20.51
CA ASP A 610 23.58 23.11 20.31
C ASP A 610 24.18 23.47 21.68
N PRO A 611 25.43 23.08 21.97
CA PRO A 611 26.05 23.32 23.28
C PRO A 611 26.04 24.82 23.64
N HIS A 612 25.97 25.72 22.65
CA HIS A 612 25.76 27.14 22.88
C HIS A 612 24.33 27.47 23.32
N LEU A 613 23.30 26.82 22.78
CA LEU A 613 21.90 26.97 23.17
C LEU A 613 21.61 26.39 24.57
N ALA A 614 22.19 25.22 24.88
CA ALA A 614 22.09 24.62 26.22
C ALA A 614 22.79 25.50 27.27
N ARG A 615 23.95 26.07 26.94
CA ARG A 615 24.65 27.06 27.77
C ARG A 615 23.82 28.35 27.93
N ARG A 616 23.16 28.83 26.88
CA ARG A 616 22.28 30.01 26.91
C ARG A 616 21.06 29.78 27.80
N LYS A 617 20.35 28.66 27.64
CA LYS A 617 19.21 28.29 28.50
C LYS A 617 19.63 28.15 29.97
N ARG A 618 20.79 27.56 30.24
CA ARG A 618 21.34 27.46 31.60
C ARG A 618 21.69 28.84 32.18
N LEU A 619 22.29 29.73 31.39
CA LEU A 619 22.58 31.11 31.79
C LEU A 619 21.31 31.93 32.02
N ASP A 620 20.28 31.78 31.19
CA ASP A 620 18.99 32.45 31.36
C ASP A 620 18.22 31.91 32.57
N GLN A 621 18.30 30.62 32.84
CA GLN A 621 17.70 30.02 34.04
C GLN A 621 18.43 30.45 35.31
N LEU A 622 19.76 30.61 35.26
CA LEU A 622 20.57 31.19 36.34
C LEU A 622 20.28 32.68 36.54
N ARG A 623 20.06 33.46 35.46
CA ARG A 623 19.62 34.86 35.53
C ARG A 623 18.23 34.99 36.14
N ARG A 624 17.26 34.18 35.71
CA ARG A 624 15.89 34.17 36.27
C ARG A 624 15.86 33.76 37.74
N ARG A 625 16.84 32.98 38.20
CA ARG A 625 17.00 32.61 39.62
C ARG A 625 17.83 33.61 40.42
N GLY A 626 18.25 34.74 39.83
CA GLY A 626 19.07 35.76 40.51
C GLY A 626 20.50 35.30 40.85
N LEU A 627 20.97 34.20 40.27
CA LEU A 627 22.26 33.57 40.60
C LEU A 627 23.44 34.12 39.78
N LEU A 628 23.19 35.07 38.88
CA LEU A 628 24.23 35.79 38.15
C LEU A 628 24.23 37.25 38.62
N ALA A 629 25.12 37.56 39.56
CA ALA A 629 25.44 38.93 39.92
C ALA A 629 26.12 39.61 38.71
N LEU A 630 25.51 40.68 38.21
CA LEU A 630 26.08 41.53 37.16
C LEU A 630 27.38 42.15 37.69
N LYS A 631 28.52 41.72 37.15
CA LYS A 631 29.70 42.58 37.06
C LYS A 631 29.69 43.21 35.66
N SER A 632 29.62 44.53 35.66
CA SER A 632 29.82 45.43 34.51
C SER A 632 31.12 45.15 33.79
#